data_AF-A0A920N1R6-F1
#
_entry.id   AF-A0A920N1R6-F1
#
_cell.length_a   1.000
_cell.length_b   1.000
_cell.length_c   1.000
_cell.angle_alpha   90.00
_cell.angle_beta   90.00
_cell.angle_gamma   90.00
#
_symmetry.space_group_name_H-M   'P 1'
#
loop_
_entity.id
_entity.type
_entity.pdbx_description
1 polymer ?
#
loop_
_entity_poly.entity_id
_entity_poly.type
_entity_poly.pdbx_seq_one_letter_code
_entity_poly.pdbx_strand_id
1 'polypeptide(L)'
;MLAGALTTRTPAAFGRLRKQRTRRGLLWGTTLALEVDGEAGTITEHTWTAADFGLAPCDGASLRVGSPEESASMIRRVFEGQSGPARDVVVANTAAALVAFGETTDLAEAARRAEAAIDQGQSTDQLTALVEASGRLAG
;
A
#
# COMPACT_ATOMS: atom_id res chain seq x y z
N MET A 1 -0.07 -5.94 43.49
CA MET A 1 -1.11 -5.53 42.53
C MET A 1 -0.90 -4.06 42.18
N LEU A 2 -0.14 -3.78 41.12
CA LEU A 2 -0.08 -2.47 40.47
C LEU A 2 -0.02 -2.78 38.97
N ALA A 3 -1.19 -2.89 38.36
CA ALA A 3 -1.34 -3.02 36.92
C ALA A 3 -1.07 -1.64 36.32
N GLY A 4 0.08 -1.51 35.63
CA GLY A 4 0.36 -0.35 34.80
C GLY A 4 -0.70 -0.27 33.70
N ALA A 5 -1.46 0.82 33.69
CA ALA A 5 -2.42 1.11 32.65
C ALA A 5 -1.67 1.20 31.32
N LEU A 6 -1.84 0.18 30.49
CA LEU A 6 -1.59 0.27 29.05
C LEU A 6 -2.57 1.31 28.53
N THR A 7 -2.14 2.56 28.47
CA THR A 7 -2.83 3.61 27.72
C THR A 7 -2.74 3.19 26.26
N THR A 8 -3.69 2.39 25.81
CA THR A 8 -3.96 2.19 24.39
C THR A 8 -4.32 3.56 23.87
N ARG A 9 -3.36 4.25 23.27
CA ARG A 9 -3.65 5.35 22.34
C ARG A 9 -4.56 4.72 21.29
N THR A 10 -5.86 4.99 21.40
CA THR A 10 -6.75 4.86 20.25
C THR A 10 -6.10 5.72 19.17
N PRO A 11 -5.62 5.16 18.04
CA PRO A 11 -5.24 6.02 16.94
C PRO A 11 -6.51 6.81 16.61
N ALA A 12 -6.37 8.14 16.54
CA ALA A 12 -7.45 9.02 16.10
C ALA A 12 -8.10 8.38 14.87
N ALA A 13 -9.43 8.33 14.83
CA ALA A 13 -10.19 7.57 13.86
C ALA A 13 -9.93 8.00 12.41
N PHE A 14 -8.89 7.46 11.77
CA PHE A 14 -8.52 7.78 10.39
C PHE A 14 -9.10 6.77 9.40
N GLY A 15 -10.00 7.27 8.56
CA GLY A 15 -9.84 7.26 7.11
C GLY A 15 -10.03 5.93 6.40
N ARG A 16 -11.26 5.44 6.25
CA ARG A 16 -11.52 4.44 5.21
C ARG A 16 -11.33 5.07 3.82
N LEU A 17 -10.16 4.86 3.23
CA LEU A 17 -9.90 5.20 1.83
C LEU A 17 -10.76 4.32 0.92
N ARG A 18 -11.92 4.83 0.48
CA ARG A 18 -12.72 4.18 -0.56
C ARG A 18 -12.32 4.71 -1.92
N LYS A 19 -11.56 3.90 -2.66
CA LYS A 19 -11.40 4.08 -4.10
C LYS A 19 -12.76 3.92 -4.78
N GLN A 20 -13.28 4.98 -5.40
CA GLN A 20 -14.49 4.87 -6.20
C GLN A 20 -14.22 3.93 -7.39
N ARG A 21 -15.23 3.16 -7.81
CA ARG A 21 -15.12 2.09 -8.82
C ARG A 21 -14.95 2.67 -10.25
N THR A 22 -14.01 3.57 -10.46
CA THR A 22 -13.49 3.87 -11.79
C THR A 22 -12.51 2.75 -12.14
N ARG A 23 -12.56 2.22 -13.36
CA ARG A 23 -11.64 1.16 -13.85
C ARG A 23 -10.18 1.63 -14.01
N ARG A 24 -9.76 2.62 -13.23
CA ARG A 24 -8.47 3.32 -13.31
C ARG A 24 -7.65 3.06 -12.04
N GLY A 25 -6.35 2.88 -12.18
CA GLY A 25 -5.41 2.61 -11.09
C GLY A 25 -4.65 3.85 -10.69
N LEU A 26 -3.98 3.82 -9.54
CA LEU A 26 -3.22 4.97 -9.01
C LEU A 26 -2.24 5.54 -10.04
N LEU A 27 -1.67 4.67 -10.87
CA LEU A 27 -0.66 5.05 -11.86
C LEU A 27 -1.19 5.15 -13.29
N TRP A 28 -2.48 4.90 -13.56
CA TRP A 28 -3.06 5.10 -14.89
C TRP A 28 -4.35 5.93 -14.82
N GLY A 29 -4.17 7.24 -15.03
CA GLY A 29 -5.21 8.25 -14.91
C GLY A 29 -5.29 8.85 -13.51
N THR A 30 -6.44 9.40 -13.17
CA THR A 30 -6.73 10.00 -11.86
C THR A 30 -7.43 9.00 -10.96
N THR A 31 -7.11 9.07 -9.66
CA THR A 31 -7.77 8.30 -8.60
C THR A 31 -8.44 9.25 -7.62
N LEU A 32 -9.74 9.07 -7.39
CA LEU A 32 -10.46 9.71 -6.29
C LEU A 32 -10.24 8.91 -5.02
N ALA A 33 -9.69 9.57 -4.00
CA ALA A 33 -9.50 9.08 -2.64
C ALA A 33 -10.43 9.83 -1.69
N LEU A 34 -11.08 9.09 -0.80
CA LEU A 34 -11.98 9.65 0.21
C LEU A 34 -11.37 9.40 1.58
N GLU A 35 -10.98 10.46 2.26
CA GLU A 35 -10.57 10.42 3.66
C GLU A 35 -11.83 10.58 4.53
N VAL A 36 -11.99 9.71 5.51
CA VAL A 36 -13.17 9.68 6.38
C VAL A 36 -12.71 9.84 7.83
N ASP A 37 -12.99 10.98 8.44
CA ASP A 37 -12.74 11.17 9.88
C ASP A 37 -13.92 10.57 10.66
N GLY A 38 -13.66 9.50 11.42
CA GLY A 38 -14.68 8.83 12.21
C GLY A 38 -15.10 9.60 13.47
N GLU A 39 -14.24 10.47 13.98
CA GLU A 39 -14.49 11.28 15.18
C GLU A 39 -15.24 12.57 14.82
N ALA A 40 -14.78 13.29 13.79
CA ALA A 40 -15.45 14.49 13.30
C ALA A 40 -16.69 14.18 12.44
N GLY A 41 -16.81 12.95 11.93
CA GLY A 41 -17.88 12.55 11.01
C GLY A 41 -17.77 13.22 9.63
N THR A 42 -16.59 13.67 9.24
CA THR A 42 -16.35 14.40 7.99
C THR A 42 -15.76 13.51 6.90
N ILE A 43 -16.04 13.85 5.64
CA ILE A 43 -15.41 13.22 4.48
C ILE A 43 -14.67 14.30 3.71
N THR A 44 -13.38 14.06 3.45
CA THR A 44 -12.53 14.91 2.62
C THR A 44 -12.20 14.18 1.33
N GLU A 45 -12.43 14.83 0.20
CA GLU A 45 -12.11 14.28 -1.12
C GLU A 45 -10.72 14.71 -1.58
N HIS A 46 -9.96 13.75 -2.10
CA HIS A 46 -8.64 13.96 -2.69
C HIS A 46 -8.61 13.40 -4.11
N THR A 47 -7.93 14.08 -5.03
CA THR A 47 -7.66 13.53 -6.36
C THR A 47 -6.17 13.34 -6.52
N TRP A 48 -5.76 12.10 -6.80
CA TRP A 48 -4.36 11.71 -6.95
C TRP A 48 -4.05 11.25 -8.37
N THR A 49 -2.79 11.45 -8.74
CA THR A 49 -2.13 11.06 -9.98
C THR A 49 -0.80 10.38 -9.64
N ALA A 50 -0.16 9.74 -10.62
CA ALA A 50 1.16 9.14 -10.43
C ALA A 50 2.20 10.17 -9.91
N ALA A 51 2.12 11.42 -10.37
CA ALA A 51 3.04 12.48 -10.00
C ALA A 51 2.96 12.86 -8.52
N ASP A 52 1.80 12.72 -7.88
CA ASP A 52 1.63 13.00 -6.44
C ASP A 52 2.44 12.03 -5.57
N PHE A 53 2.71 10.82 -6.09
CA PHE A 53 3.59 9.83 -5.47
C PHE A 53 5.06 9.98 -5.88
N GLY A 54 5.38 10.93 -6.77
CA GLY A 54 6.70 11.03 -7.39
C GLY A 54 7.00 9.94 -8.43
N LEU A 55 5.96 9.26 -8.95
CA LEU A 55 6.09 8.15 -9.89
C LEU A 55 5.66 8.53 -11.30
N ALA A 56 6.10 7.74 -12.28
CA ALA A 56 5.66 7.87 -13.66
C ALA A 56 4.29 7.17 -13.87
N PRO A 57 3.42 7.70 -14.74
CA PRO A 57 2.23 6.97 -15.15
C PRO A 57 2.61 5.70 -15.91
N CYS A 58 1.80 4.65 -15.77
CA CYS A 58 1.98 3.39 -16.46
C CYS A 58 0.74 3.01 -17.30
N ASP A 59 0.90 2.04 -18.20
CA ASP A 59 -0.23 1.39 -18.86
C ASP A 59 -0.71 0.20 -18.00
N GLY A 60 -1.97 0.22 -17.56
CA GLY A 60 -2.57 -0.89 -16.83
C GLY A 60 -2.55 -2.22 -17.59
N ALA A 61 -2.38 -2.21 -18.92
CA ALA A 61 -2.19 -3.44 -19.69
C ALA A 61 -0.90 -4.19 -19.31
N SER A 62 0.14 -3.49 -18.86
CA SER A 62 1.43 -4.07 -18.44
C SER A 62 1.34 -4.93 -17.17
N LEU A 63 0.24 -4.83 -16.44
CA LEU A 63 -0.01 -5.56 -15.18
C LEU A 63 -0.91 -6.79 -15.38
N ARG A 64 -1.35 -7.06 -16.61
CA ARG A 64 -2.18 -8.25 -16.89
C ARG A 64 -1.32 -9.50 -16.84
N VAL A 65 -1.85 -10.53 -16.19
CA VAL A 65 -1.29 -11.87 -16.10
C VAL A 65 -2.36 -12.89 -16.48
N GLY A 66 -1.96 -13.98 -17.09
CA GLY A 66 -2.84 -15.05 -17.58
C GLY A 66 -3.10 -16.15 -16.56
N SER A 67 -2.27 -16.28 -15.52
CA SER A 67 -2.44 -17.32 -14.50
C SER A 67 -2.04 -16.87 -13.08
N PRO A 68 -2.48 -17.60 -12.04
CA PRO A 68 -2.00 -17.40 -10.67
C PRO A 68 -0.48 -17.52 -10.52
N GLU A 69 0.15 -18.44 -11.25
CA GLU A 69 1.61 -18.67 -11.21
C GLU A 69 2.37 -17.48 -11.81
N GLU A 70 1.86 -16.92 -12.91
CA GLU A 70 2.41 -15.69 -13.51
C GLU A 70 2.27 -14.49 -12.55
N SER A 71 1.11 -14.38 -11.88
CA SER A 71 0.89 -13.37 -10.83
C SER A 71 1.90 -13.51 -9.69
N ALA A 72 2.07 -14.72 -9.17
CA ALA A 72 3.01 -15.00 -8.11
C ALA A 72 4.46 -14.72 -8.53
N SER A 73 4.85 -15.08 -9.75
CA SER A 73 6.16 -14.74 -10.30
C SER A 73 6.36 -13.23 -10.41
N MET A 74 5.36 -12.48 -10.89
CA MET A 74 5.42 -11.03 -10.95
C MET A 74 5.60 -10.39 -9.57
N ILE A 75 4.84 -10.85 -8.57
CA ILE A 75 4.95 -10.34 -7.19
C ILE A 75 6.33 -10.63 -6.59
N ARG A 76 6.85 -11.85 -6.76
CA ARG A 76 8.19 -12.21 -6.26
C ARG A 76 9.27 -11.31 -6.86
N ARG A 77 9.23 -11.06 -8.17
CA ARG A 77 10.15 -10.13 -8.83
C ARG A 77 10.08 -8.71 -8.26
N VAL A 78 8.89 -8.23 -7.91
CA VAL A 78 8.74 -6.93 -7.23
C VAL A 78 9.45 -6.95 -5.87
N PHE A 79 9.27 -8.00 -5.07
CA PHE A 79 9.91 -8.11 -3.75
C PHE A 79 11.42 -8.36 -3.82
N GLU A 80 11.92 -8.91 -4.93
CA GLU A 80 13.35 -8.99 -5.27
C GLU A 80 13.91 -7.65 -5.77
N GLY A 81 13.09 -6.59 -5.80
CA GLY A 81 13.52 -5.24 -6.17
C GLY A 81 13.46 -4.94 -7.67
N GLN A 82 12.91 -5.83 -8.51
CA GLN A 82 12.83 -5.57 -9.94
C GLN A 82 12.02 -4.29 -10.24
N SER A 83 12.66 -3.33 -10.90
CA SER A 83 12.02 -2.07 -11.32
C SER A 83 10.97 -2.30 -12.41
N GLY A 84 9.96 -1.42 -12.44
CA GLY A 84 8.95 -1.36 -13.50
C GLY A 84 7.52 -1.19 -12.96
N PRO A 85 6.52 -1.15 -13.85
CA PRO A 85 5.14 -0.78 -13.51
C PRO A 85 4.51 -1.57 -12.36
N ALA A 86 4.86 -2.86 -12.23
CA ALA A 86 4.36 -3.70 -11.15
C ALA A 86 4.88 -3.24 -9.77
N ARG A 87 6.17 -2.89 -9.69
CA ARG A 87 6.78 -2.34 -8.48
C ARG A 87 6.18 -0.98 -8.16
N ASP A 88 6.06 -0.11 -9.15
CA ASP A 88 5.54 1.25 -8.95
C ASP A 88 4.11 1.22 -8.39
N VAL A 89 3.25 0.30 -8.87
CA VAL A 89 1.89 0.15 -8.34
C VAL A 89 1.89 -0.37 -6.91
N VAL A 90 2.80 -1.28 -6.55
CA VAL A 90 2.94 -1.74 -5.15
C VAL A 90 3.41 -0.59 -4.25
N VAL A 91 4.37 0.22 -4.72
CA VAL A 91 4.85 1.41 -4.03
C VAL A 91 3.69 2.40 -3.81
N ALA A 92 2.93 2.74 -4.85
CA ALA A 92 1.83 3.70 -4.76
C ALA A 92 0.71 3.24 -3.81
N ASN A 93 0.32 1.95 -3.86
CA ASN A 93 -0.69 1.42 -2.94
C ASN A 93 -0.20 1.39 -1.48
N THR A 94 1.07 1.03 -1.27
CA THR A 94 1.68 1.03 0.06
C THR A 94 1.78 2.46 0.60
N ALA A 95 2.18 3.42 -0.24
CA ALA A 95 2.22 4.84 0.11
C ALA A 95 0.85 5.37 0.53
N ALA A 96 -0.19 5.06 -0.24
CA ALA A 96 -1.57 5.43 0.11
C ALA A 96 -2.01 4.80 1.44
N ALA A 97 -1.59 3.56 1.73
CA ALA A 97 -1.86 2.92 3.01
C ALA A 97 -1.14 3.62 4.18
N LEU A 98 0.15 3.96 4.02
CA LEU A 98 0.92 4.69 5.04
C LEU A 98 0.27 6.05 5.37
N VAL A 99 -0.21 6.77 4.34
CA VAL A 99 -0.96 8.02 4.54
C VAL A 99 -2.28 7.76 5.27
N ALA A 100 -3.03 6.72 4.88
CA ALA A 100 -4.28 6.36 5.54
C ALA A 100 -4.10 5.95 7.00
N PHE A 101 -2.94 5.39 7.38
CA PHE A 101 -2.59 5.07 8.76
C PHE A 101 -2.00 6.25 9.55
N GLY A 102 -1.86 7.43 8.93
CA GLY A 102 -1.34 8.63 9.59
C GLY A 102 0.17 8.64 9.81
N GLU A 103 0.92 7.76 9.13
CA GLU A 103 2.40 7.69 9.23
C GLU A 103 3.09 8.90 8.58
N THR A 104 2.38 9.57 7.67
CA THR A 104 2.78 10.80 6.96
C THR A 104 1.58 11.36 6.20
N THR A 105 1.59 12.63 5.84
CA THR A 105 0.62 13.25 4.90
C THR A 105 1.21 13.48 3.50
N ASP A 106 2.52 13.25 3.32
CA ASP A 106 3.22 13.38 2.04
C ASP A 106 3.28 12.03 1.33
N LEU A 107 2.58 11.93 0.20
CA LEU A 107 2.51 10.73 -0.65
C LEU A 107 3.85 10.35 -1.28
N ALA A 108 4.67 11.33 -1.67
CA ALA A 108 5.97 11.08 -2.28
C ALA A 108 6.98 10.59 -1.23
N GLU A 109 6.90 11.12 0.00
CA GLU A 109 7.64 10.57 1.13
C GLU A 109 7.20 9.15 1.48
N ALA A 110 5.90 8.89 1.52
CA ALA A 110 5.36 7.55 1.74
C ALA A 110 5.82 6.56 0.66
N ALA A 111 5.89 7.00 -0.61
CA ALA A 111 6.40 6.19 -1.71
C ALA A 111 7.88 5.85 -1.53
N ARG A 112 8.74 6.82 -1.19
CA ARG A 112 10.16 6.55 -0.91
C ARG A 112 10.37 5.56 0.23
N ARG A 113 9.55 5.62 1.28
CA ARG A 113 9.58 4.63 2.37
C ARG A 113 9.22 3.23 1.88
N ALA A 114 8.20 3.12 1.03
CA ALA A 114 7.80 1.84 0.44
C ALA A 114 8.88 1.27 -0.49
N GLU A 115 9.53 2.12 -1.31
CA GLU A 115 10.69 1.72 -2.12
C GLU A 115 11.83 1.22 -1.26
N ALA A 116 12.19 1.96 -0.21
CA ALA A 116 13.27 1.58 0.70
C ALA A 116 12.99 0.23 1.40
N ALA A 117 11.73 -0.03 1.80
CA ALA A 117 11.35 -1.32 2.39
C ALA A 117 11.54 -2.50 1.41
N ILE A 118 11.20 -2.30 0.14
CA ILE A 118 11.43 -3.30 -0.92
C ILE A 118 12.94 -3.49 -1.14
N ASP A 119 13.69 -2.41 -1.32
CA ASP A 119 15.12 -2.45 -1.63
C ASP A 119 15.96 -3.05 -0.49
N GLN A 120 15.49 -2.91 0.74
CA GLN A 120 16.11 -3.52 1.93
C GLN A 120 15.70 -4.98 2.15
N GLY A 121 14.86 -5.55 1.28
CA GLY A 121 14.42 -6.95 1.35
C GLY A 121 13.31 -7.24 2.37
N GLN A 122 12.78 -6.20 3.05
CA GLN A 122 11.80 -6.37 4.13
C GLN A 122 10.51 -7.04 3.63
N SER A 123 10.10 -6.78 2.39
CA SER A 123 8.94 -7.44 1.77
C SER A 123 9.16 -8.95 1.60
N THR A 124 10.38 -9.37 1.26
CA THR A 124 10.75 -10.78 1.08
C THR A 124 10.80 -11.49 2.43
N ASP A 125 11.37 -10.85 3.45
CA ASP A 125 11.39 -11.36 4.82
C ASP A 125 9.96 -11.56 5.35
N GLN A 126 9.08 -10.58 5.14
CA GLN A 126 7.70 -10.64 5.59
C GLN A 126 6.89 -11.75 4.89
N LEU A 127 7.11 -11.95 3.58
CA LEU A 127 6.51 -13.06 2.84
C LEU A 127 6.99 -14.42 3.37
N THR A 128 8.29 -14.54 3.64
CA THR A 128 8.88 -15.77 4.20
C THR A 128 8.28 -16.10 5.56
N ALA A 129 8.23 -15.12 6.46
CA ALA A 129 7.61 -15.27 7.78
C ALA A 129 6.13 -15.68 7.69
N LEU A 130 5.38 -15.13 6.74
CA LEU A 130 3.97 -15.48 6.51
C LEU A 130 3.82 -16.93 6.03
N VAL A 131 4.65 -17.37 5.08
CA VAL A 131 4.65 -18.75 4.57
C VAL A 131 4.91 -19.72 5.73
N GLU A 132 5.94 -19.48 6.53
CA GLU A 132 6.26 -20.32 7.68
C GLU A 132 5.13 -20.35 8.71
N ALA A 133 4.55 -19.19 9.04
CA ALA A 133 3.45 -19.10 10.00
C ALA A 133 2.21 -19.85 9.52
N SER A 134 1.84 -19.68 8.25
CA SER A 134 0.69 -20.39 7.66
C SER A 134 0.89 -21.89 7.59
N GLY A 135 2.12 -22.36 7.27
CA GLY A 135 2.46 -23.77 7.26
C GLY A 135 2.33 -24.44 8.64
N ARG A 136 2.73 -23.74 9.71
CA ARG A 136 2.55 -24.22 11.09
C ARG A 136 1.09 -24.34 11.53
N LEU A 137 0.18 -23.56 10.95
CA LEU A 137 -1.25 -23.59 11.28
C LEU A 137 -2.02 -24.63 10.48
N ALA A 138 -1.46 -25.10 9.37
CA ALA A 138 -2.08 -26.09 8.49
C ALA A 138 -1.72 -27.54 8.85
N GLY A 139 -0.68 -27.75 9.65
CA GLY A 139 -0.27 -29.06 10.20
C GLY A 139 -0.76 -29.24 11.63
#